data_AF-H8MU50-F1
#
_entry.id   AF-H8MU50-F1
#
_cell.length_a   1.000
_cell.length_b   1.000
_cell.length_c   1.000
_cell.angle_alpha   90.00
_cell.angle_beta   90.00
_cell.angle_gamma   90.00
#
_symmetry.space_group_name_H-M   'P 1'
#
loop_
_entity.id
_entity.type
_entity.pdbx_description
1 polymer ?
#
loop_
_entity_poly.entity_id
_entity_poly.type
_entity_poly.pdbx_seq_one_letter_code
_entity_poly.pdbx_strand_id
1 'polypeptide(L)'
;MSWSSRHLLVPLSAVLLVLSACGGDDDKNPVCGNGIIESGEACDDGNRVEGDRCNNSCQVTTPTTDAGTNTDAGTDAGTETDAGTETDAGTETDAGTETDAGTETDAGTIDAGTETDAGTETDAGTVTDAGTETDAGTETDAGTETDAGTETDAGTETDAGTETDAGTETDGGAIDAGPAPDAGTDAGTETDAGTDAGTTATLSALEPAAVFARSGTTGETIPESLAVTLSAEATTDVVVQVASSSPSVVVANNGQVTVPAGSRTAAVIVTADDAAGSAKATLTATLGGDSRTATVRVLGATEAAALAYLSPETVSLSSGQTANVTVTLDIPAAAATVVELSTTGNVGTVPATVTVPANEISAKFTFTAGASGSTGTIVATLNGQSVSAQAKVTAAPTTNHVVISEFAIAGTGGAGDEFIELYNPTNESVPLAGWKLQYKGPTAGAYNNAAFTFPAGASIAAHGFYLVTGGSYSGGSTVPFDASAGTTIPLGAAGGHIRLGKAGITTAKVDALAVDTVGYGSTADAAEGNSPVTGTVATNGSYERKANAGSSAATMEGTGADATKGNSYDTDVNSANFIIRTTRGPQNKSSALEVP
;
A
#
# COMPACT_ATOMS: atom_id res chain seq x y z
N MET A 1 -0.53 -16.72 81.91
CA MET A 1 0.20 -16.78 83.20
C MET A 1 1.08 -15.53 83.34
N SER A 2 1.69 -15.28 84.50
CA SER A 2 2.19 -13.94 84.86
C SER A 2 3.67 -13.70 84.56
N TRP A 3 4.01 -12.40 84.40
CA TRP A 3 5.33 -11.76 84.33
C TRP A 3 6.20 -12.09 83.09
N SER A 4 6.81 -11.14 82.37
CA SER A 4 7.31 -9.76 82.62
C SER A 4 8.69 -9.65 83.28
N SER A 5 9.67 -9.18 82.50
CA SER A 5 10.88 -8.46 82.94
C SER A 5 11.24 -7.41 81.88
N ARG A 6 11.83 -6.27 82.30
CA ARG A 6 12.00 -5.06 81.47
C ARG A 6 13.45 -4.58 81.45
N HIS A 7 14.07 -4.44 80.29
CA HIS A 7 15.21 -3.55 80.00
C HIS A 7 15.11 -3.17 78.49
N LEU A 8 14.85 -1.96 78.01
CA LEU A 8 14.99 -0.58 78.51
C LEU A 8 16.42 -0.03 78.48
N LEU A 9 16.85 0.49 77.30
CA LEU A 9 17.57 1.78 77.14
C LEU A 9 17.86 2.12 75.66
N VAL A 10 17.51 3.36 75.26
CA VAL A 10 17.65 4.06 73.96
C VAL A 10 17.47 5.58 74.28
N PRO A 11 17.99 6.61 73.56
CA PRO A 11 18.96 6.72 72.45
C PRO A 11 20.14 7.72 72.73
N LEU A 12 20.82 8.16 71.65
CA LEU A 12 21.03 9.59 71.27
C LEU A 12 22.40 10.27 71.48
N SER A 13 23.14 10.51 70.37
CA SER A 13 23.66 11.83 69.92
C SER A 13 24.48 11.73 68.62
N ALA A 14 24.54 12.80 67.82
CA ALA A 14 24.86 12.76 66.38
C ALA A 14 26.25 13.31 65.96
N VAL A 15 26.78 12.80 64.83
CA VAL A 15 27.88 13.32 63.99
C VAL A 15 27.70 12.79 62.53
N LEU A 16 28.24 13.34 61.42
CA LEU A 16 28.05 14.66 60.79
C LEU A 16 28.67 14.69 59.34
N LEU A 17 28.06 15.42 58.39
CA LEU A 17 28.61 15.96 57.11
C LEU A 17 28.88 15.04 55.85
N VAL A 18 28.04 15.24 54.81
CA VAL A 18 28.26 15.34 53.32
C VAL A 18 28.51 14.10 52.39
N LEU A 19 28.01 14.28 51.15
CA LEU A 19 28.13 13.57 49.85
C LEU A 19 27.16 12.39 49.59
N SER A 20 26.68 12.14 48.36
CA SER A 20 26.42 12.99 47.17
C SER A 20 25.73 12.15 46.08
N ALA A 21 24.73 12.71 45.39
CA ALA A 21 24.22 12.33 44.05
C ALA A 21 23.83 10.85 43.74
N CYS A 22 22.51 10.63 43.69
CA CYS A 22 21.81 9.75 42.73
C CYS A 22 20.61 10.59 42.19
N GLY A 23 20.17 10.54 40.93
CA GLY A 23 20.53 9.64 39.84
C GLY A 23 19.69 8.36 39.88
N GLY A 24 18.52 8.26 39.27
CA GLY A 24 17.85 9.23 38.38
C GLY A 24 17.22 8.47 37.22
N ASP A 25 16.07 7.85 37.48
CA ASP A 25 15.39 6.97 36.54
C ASP A 25 14.83 7.74 35.33
N ASP A 26 14.91 7.14 34.15
CA ASP A 26 14.46 7.75 32.88
C ASP A 26 12.92 7.73 32.75
N ASP A 27 12.26 8.60 33.53
CA ASP A 27 10.91 9.07 33.24
C ASP A 27 10.94 9.78 31.88
N LYS A 28 10.67 9.04 30.80
CA LYS A 28 10.38 9.60 29.48
C LYS A 28 9.13 10.46 29.60
N ASN A 29 9.33 11.76 29.73
CA ASN A 29 8.24 12.72 29.79
C ASN A 29 7.44 12.63 28.47
N PRO A 30 6.14 12.26 28.51
CA PRO A 30 5.36 11.93 27.32
C PRO A 30 5.36 13.05 26.26
N VAL A 31 5.42 12.68 24.99
CA VAL A 31 5.70 13.60 23.87
C VAL A 31 4.51 13.75 22.93
N CYS A 32 3.46 14.39 23.43
CA CYS A 32 2.23 14.65 22.69
C CYS A 32 2.43 15.13 21.24
N GLY A 33 1.69 14.52 20.32
CA GLY A 33 1.71 14.75 18.88
C GLY A 33 2.70 13.88 18.10
N ASN A 34 2.94 12.64 18.55
CA ASN A 34 3.90 11.70 17.95
C ASN A 34 3.25 10.48 17.26
N GLY A 35 1.96 10.23 17.49
CA GLY A 35 1.18 9.12 16.93
C GLY A 35 1.08 7.88 17.85
N ILE A 36 1.63 7.93 19.06
CA ILE A 36 1.68 6.83 20.03
C ILE A 36 1.24 7.36 21.39
N ILE A 37 0.20 6.76 21.98
CA ILE A 37 -0.27 7.09 23.34
C ILE A 37 0.71 6.50 24.36
N GLU A 38 1.52 7.35 24.99
CA GLU A 38 2.46 6.99 26.04
C GLU A 38 1.84 7.00 27.44
N SER A 39 2.55 6.44 28.44
CA SER A 39 2.09 6.33 29.82
C SER A 39 2.00 7.69 30.52
N GLY A 40 0.85 8.33 30.39
CA GLY A 40 0.56 9.66 30.94
C GLY A 40 -0.38 10.49 30.05
N GLU A 41 -0.61 10.03 28.82
CA GLU A 41 -1.43 10.71 27.81
C GLU A 41 -2.85 10.15 27.78
N ALA A 42 -3.86 11.03 27.58
CA ALA A 42 -5.26 10.60 27.40
C ALA A 42 -5.64 10.36 25.93
N CYS A 43 -4.78 10.80 25.00
CA CYS A 43 -4.89 10.68 23.56
C CYS A 43 -3.54 11.05 22.92
N ASP A 44 -3.35 10.71 21.66
CA ASP A 44 -2.39 11.32 20.74
C ASP A 44 -3.01 11.14 19.33
N ASP A 45 -2.97 12.16 18.48
CA ASP A 45 -3.49 12.13 17.10
C ASP A 45 -2.44 12.52 16.04
N GLY A 46 -1.15 12.32 16.36
CA GLY A 46 -0.03 12.40 15.44
C GLY A 46 0.40 13.81 15.06
N ASN A 47 -0.12 14.84 15.74
CA ASN A 47 0.08 16.23 15.35
C ASN A 47 0.06 17.21 16.54
N ARG A 48 0.30 18.51 16.29
CA ARG A 48 0.38 19.56 17.33
C ARG A 48 -0.54 20.76 17.10
N VAL A 49 -1.62 20.58 16.35
CA VAL A 49 -2.67 21.59 16.16
C VAL A 49 -3.49 21.68 17.45
N GLU A 50 -3.73 22.90 17.93
CA GLU A 50 -4.51 23.10 19.15
C GLU A 50 -6.01 23.16 18.84
N GLY A 51 -6.78 22.18 19.33
CA GLY A 51 -8.25 22.20 19.31
C GLY A 51 -8.94 21.27 18.31
N ASP A 52 -8.25 20.24 17.82
CA ASP A 52 -8.84 19.10 17.12
C ASP A 52 -9.26 18.00 18.13
N ARG A 53 -8.72 16.78 18.07
CA ARG A 53 -9.15 15.65 18.92
C ARG A 53 -8.28 15.49 20.17
N CYS A 54 -7.02 15.91 20.12
CA CYS A 54 -6.10 15.88 21.23
C CYS A 54 -5.32 17.20 21.33
N ASN A 55 -5.42 17.91 22.46
CA ASN A 55 -4.66 19.15 22.61
C ASN A 55 -3.16 18.90 22.89
N ASN A 56 -2.35 19.96 22.79
CA ASN A 56 -0.90 19.92 23.07
C ASN A 56 -0.53 19.60 24.53
N SER A 57 -1.50 19.28 25.39
CA SER A 57 -1.31 18.76 26.76
C SER A 57 -1.78 17.30 26.90
N CYS A 58 -2.00 16.61 25.78
CA CYS A 58 -2.50 15.24 25.68
C CYS A 58 -3.76 14.98 26.52
N GLN A 59 -4.72 15.89 26.38
CA GLN A 59 -6.08 15.78 26.91
C GLN A 59 -7.08 15.79 25.76
N VAL A 60 -8.06 14.89 25.82
CA VAL A 60 -9.11 14.76 24.80
C VAL A 60 -9.96 16.04 24.76
N THR A 61 -9.90 16.76 23.64
CA THR A 61 -10.74 17.94 23.40
C THR A 61 -12.10 17.51 22.87
N THR A 62 -13.15 17.68 23.68
CA THR A 62 -14.53 17.51 23.19
C THR A 62 -14.87 18.66 22.23
N PRO A 63 -15.18 18.40 20.95
CA PRO A 63 -15.36 19.44 19.95
C PRO A 63 -16.62 20.26 20.21
N THR A 64 -16.52 21.58 20.04
CA THR A 64 -17.66 22.50 20.15
C THR A 64 -18.57 22.44 18.92
N THR A 65 -19.35 21.35 18.83
CA THR A 65 -20.63 21.21 18.11
C THR A 65 -20.79 21.87 16.73
N ASP A 66 -20.89 21.03 15.69
CA ASP A 66 -22.12 21.04 14.87
C ASP A 66 -22.57 19.59 14.59
N ALA A 67 -23.76 19.41 14.00
CA ALA A 67 -24.64 18.30 14.31
C ALA A 67 -24.48 17.01 13.48
N GLY A 68 -24.73 15.87 14.14
CA GLY A 68 -24.82 14.53 13.52
C GLY A 68 -25.30 13.47 14.52
N THR A 69 -26.58 13.48 14.88
CA THR A 69 -27.13 12.64 15.96
C THR A 69 -27.37 11.18 15.57
N ASN A 70 -26.94 10.23 16.41
CA ASN A 70 -27.83 9.18 16.94
C ASN A 70 -27.24 8.46 18.18
N THR A 71 -28.14 7.85 18.95
CA THR A 71 -27.94 7.02 20.16
C THR A 71 -27.26 5.67 19.83
N ASP A 72 -26.75 4.87 20.77
CA ASP A 72 -27.20 4.64 22.15
C ASP A 72 -26.07 4.26 23.14
N ALA A 73 -26.39 4.20 24.44
CA ALA A 73 -25.44 4.02 25.54
C ALA A 73 -25.32 2.57 26.07
N GLY A 74 -24.17 2.26 26.68
CA GLY A 74 -23.92 1.01 27.41
C GLY A 74 -23.02 1.26 28.62
N THR A 75 -23.57 1.15 29.83
CA THR A 75 -22.91 1.41 31.12
C THR A 75 -22.51 0.11 31.82
N ASP A 76 -21.83 0.22 32.97
CA ASP A 76 -21.45 -0.82 33.96
C ASP A 76 -20.18 -1.62 33.57
N ALA A 77 -19.00 -1.55 34.22
CA ALA A 77 -18.55 -1.39 35.63
C ALA A 77 -18.17 -2.74 36.32
N GLY A 78 -17.20 -2.69 37.24
CA GLY A 78 -16.64 -3.86 37.95
C GLY A 78 -15.14 -4.08 37.63
N THR A 79 -14.19 -3.39 38.28
CA THR A 79 -13.60 -3.60 39.63
C THR A 79 -12.44 -4.58 39.70
N GLU A 80 -11.29 -4.05 40.15
CA GLU A 80 -10.04 -4.73 40.54
C GLU A 80 -10.19 -5.96 41.43
N THR A 81 -9.23 -6.89 41.38
CA THR A 81 -8.79 -7.71 42.53
C THR A 81 -7.34 -8.18 42.34
N ASP A 82 -6.40 -7.57 43.07
CA ASP A 82 -5.02 -8.03 43.27
C ASP A 82 -4.94 -9.13 44.37
N ALA A 83 -4.06 -10.13 44.22
CA ALA A 83 -3.67 -11.07 45.28
C ALA A 83 -2.41 -11.95 45.02
N GLY A 84 -1.20 -11.39 44.85
CA GLY A 84 0.08 -12.04 45.23
C GLY A 84 0.53 -13.33 44.49
N THR A 85 1.68 -13.95 44.80
CA THR A 85 2.80 -13.61 45.73
C THR A 85 4.10 -14.29 45.27
N GLU A 86 5.26 -13.65 45.51
CA GLU A 86 6.61 -14.16 45.26
C GLU A 86 7.01 -15.40 46.09
N THR A 87 7.96 -16.20 45.60
CA THR A 87 8.85 -17.04 46.42
C THR A 87 10.18 -17.34 45.70
N ASP A 88 11.28 -16.90 46.30
CA ASP A 88 12.67 -17.02 45.83
C ASP A 88 13.33 -18.39 46.12
N ALA A 89 14.22 -18.83 45.22
CA ALA A 89 15.39 -19.64 45.53
C ALA A 89 16.50 -19.47 44.46
N GLY A 90 17.65 -18.89 44.84
CA GLY A 90 18.83 -18.70 43.97
C GLY A 90 19.62 -19.98 43.59
N THR A 91 20.88 -19.91 43.14
CA THR A 91 21.90 -18.84 43.29
C THR A 91 22.97 -18.83 42.18
N GLU A 92 23.65 -17.69 42.05
CA GLU A 92 24.80 -17.35 41.19
C GLU A 92 25.90 -18.41 40.97
N THR A 93 26.55 -18.34 39.80
CA THR A 93 28.03 -18.31 39.66
C THR A 93 28.41 -17.65 38.33
N ASP A 94 29.26 -16.61 38.37
CA ASP A 94 29.70 -15.80 37.23
C ASP A 94 31.20 -16.05 36.86
N ALA A 95 31.61 -15.49 35.71
CA ALA A 95 32.93 -14.95 35.35
C ALA A 95 33.80 -15.68 34.29
N GLY A 96 33.83 -15.08 33.08
CA GLY A 96 35.01 -14.96 32.21
C GLY A 96 35.13 -15.92 31.01
N THR A 97 35.75 -15.53 29.88
CA THR A 97 36.32 -14.21 29.50
C THR A 97 36.49 -14.10 27.96
N GLU A 98 36.66 -12.87 27.46
CA GLU A 98 36.68 -12.45 26.05
C GLU A 98 37.96 -12.77 25.22
N THR A 99 37.85 -12.54 23.89
CA THR A 99 38.94 -12.40 22.87
C THR A 99 39.77 -13.66 22.52
N ASP A 100 40.41 -13.78 21.33
CA ASP A 100 40.70 -12.81 20.25
C ASP A 100 40.58 -13.43 18.82
N ALA A 101 40.84 -12.66 17.76
CA ALA A 101 40.58 -12.99 16.35
C ALA A 101 41.83 -13.21 15.45
N GLY A 102 41.63 -13.86 14.29
CA GLY A 102 42.55 -13.92 13.15
C GLY A 102 43.68 -14.99 13.20
N THR A 103 44.42 -15.29 12.13
CA THR A 103 44.24 -14.97 10.69
C THR A 103 45.16 -15.84 9.79
N GLU A 104 44.86 -15.88 8.48
CA GLU A 104 45.70 -16.30 7.32
C GLU A 104 46.23 -17.75 7.07
N THR A 105 46.05 -18.14 5.79
CA THR A 105 46.81 -19.00 4.85
C THR A 105 47.86 -20.05 5.30
N ASP A 106 47.83 -21.23 4.64
CA ASP A 106 48.77 -21.57 3.53
C ASP A 106 48.22 -22.72 2.63
N ALA A 107 48.87 -23.02 1.50
CA ALA A 107 48.48 -24.04 0.51
C ALA A 107 49.60 -25.08 0.23
N GLY A 108 49.26 -26.33 -0.15
CA GLY A 108 50.31 -27.37 -0.36
C GLY A 108 49.91 -28.78 -0.82
N THR A 109 49.31 -28.91 -2.01
CA THR A 109 49.58 -29.90 -3.10
C THR A 109 49.84 -31.42 -2.87
N ILE A 110 49.58 -32.20 -3.94
CA ILE A 110 50.05 -33.57 -4.29
C ILE A 110 49.28 -34.80 -3.72
N ASP A 111 48.51 -35.48 -4.59
CA ASP A 111 48.88 -36.82 -5.10
C ASP A 111 48.29 -37.02 -6.53
N ALA A 112 48.72 -38.05 -7.29
CA ALA A 112 48.48 -38.12 -8.74
C ALA A 112 48.29 -39.53 -9.36
N GLY A 113 47.35 -39.62 -10.31
CA GLY A 113 47.24 -40.69 -11.32
C GLY A 113 46.52 -41.99 -10.90
N THR A 114 46.16 -42.91 -11.80
CA THR A 114 46.09 -42.91 -13.29
C THR A 114 45.39 -44.21 -13.75
N GLU A 115 45.06 -44.34 -15.06
CA GLU A 115 44.65 -45.58 -15.77
C GLU A 115 43.23 -46.17 -15.47
N THR A 116 42.28 -46.18 -16.42
CA THR A 116 42.05 -47.05 -17.62
C THR A 116 41.60 -48.50 -17.30
N ASP A 117 40.73 -49.19 -18.06
CA ASP A 117 39.77 -48.90 -19.16
C ASP A 117 38.92 -50.18 -19.42
N ALA A 118 38.04 -50.15 -20.43
CA ALA A 118 37.44 -51.26 -21.21
C ALA A 118 36.11 -51.90 -20.73
N GLY A 119 35.13 -51.93 -21.65
CA GLY A 119 33.83 -52.59 -21.49
C GLY A 119 32.80 -52.21 -22.57
N THR A 120 33.03 -52.61 -23.83
CA THR A 120 32.19 -52.24 -24.99
C THR A 120 31.31 -53.39 -25.53
N GLU A 121 30.47 -53.08 -26.53
CA GLU A 121 29.59 -53.96 -27.33
C GLU A 121 28.32 -54.53 -26.60
N THR A 122 27.17 -54.77 -27.26
CA THR A 122 26.83 -54.69 -28.71
C THR A 122 25.36 -54.26 -28.95
N ASP A 123 25.08 -53.72 -30.14
CA ASP A 123 23.75 -53.41 -30.71
C ASP A 123 22.94 -54.64 -31.20
N ALA A 124 21.60 -54.49 -31.31
CA ALA A 124 20.75 -55.09 -32.36
C ALA A 124 19.30 -54.53 -32.35
N GLY A 125 18.90 -53.67 -33.30
CA GLY A 125 17.50 -53.15 -33.32
C GLY A 125 16.98 -52.32 -34.51
N THR A 126 17.50 -52.50 -35.73
CA THR A 126 17.20 -51.68 -36.93
C THR A 126 16.01 -52.21 -37.78
N VAL A 127 15.23 -51.46 -38.60
CA VAL A 127 15.04 -50.01 -38.93
C VAL A 127 13.70 -49.82 -39.68
N THR A 128 13.14 -48.59 -39.75
CA THR A 128 12.41 -48.12 -40.96
C THR A 128 12.55 -46.59 -41.12
N ASP A 129 12.77 -46.12 -42.36
CA ASP A 129 13.06 -44.72 -42.75
C ASP A 129 12.02 -44.19 -43.77
N ALA A 130 11.88 -42.87 -43.88
CA ALA A 130 11.10 -42.18 -44.93
C ALA A 130 11.58 -40.73 -45.28
N GLY A 131 12.83 -40.33 -44.99
CA GLY A 131 13.49 -39.14 -45.57
C GLY A 131 12.95 -37.74 -45.25
N THR A 132 13.57 -36.63 -45.72
CA THR A 132 14.80 -36.48 -46.53
C THR A 132 15.61 -35.22 -46.16
N GLU A 133 16.92 -35.29 -46.36
CA GLU A 133 17.97 -34.23 -46.42
C GLU A 133 17.52 -32.84 -46.95
N THR A 134 18.17 -31.70 -46.65
CA THR A 134 19.60 -31.43 -46.99
C THR A 134 20.15 -30.17 -46.31
N ASP A 135 21.33 -30.27 -45.67
CA ASP A 135 22.56 -29.41 -45.67
C ASP A 135 22.44 -27.84 -45.69
N ALA A 136 23.37 -27.01 -45.18
CA ALA A 136 24.73 -27.20 -44.68
C ALA A 136 25.21 -26.01 -43.80
N GLY A 137 26.33 -26.16 -43.09
CA GLY A 137 27.30 -25.07 -42.87
C GLY A 137 27.39 -24.44 -41.46
N THR A 138 28.60 -24.41 -40.91
CA THR A 138 28.98 -23.79 -39.62
C THR A 138 30.26 -22.95 -39.76
N GLU A 139 30.46 -21.95 -38.89
CA GLU A 139 31.67 -21.11 -38.75
C GLU A 139 31.99 -20.16 -39.95
N THR A 140 32.82 -19.10 -39.87
CA THR A 140 33.73 -18.64 -38.79
C THR A 140 33.96 -17.11 -38.84
N ASP A 141 34.01 -16.45 -37.66
CA ASP A 141 34.95 -15.41 -37.17
C ASP A 141 35.37 -14.12 -37.96
N ALA A 142 35.77 -13.11 -37.16
CA ALA A 142 36.70 -11.99 -37.37
C ALA A 142 36.34 -10.76 -38.25
N GLY A 143 36.48 -9.57 -37.64
CA GLY A 143 36.62 -8.27 -38.33
C GLY A 143 36.33 -7.04 -37.45
N THR A 144 37.36 -6.27 -37.07
CA THR A 144 37.24 -4.99 -36.32
C THR A 144 37.80 -3.79 -37.10
N GLU A 145 37.66 -2.59 -36.52
CA GLU A 145 38.31 -1.30 -36.85
C GLU A 145 37.70 -0.32 -37.87
N THR A 146 36.95 0.66 -37.35
CA THR A 146 37.39 2.08 -37.14
C THR A 146 37.71 3.02 -38.33
N ASP A 147 36.91 4.10 -38.44
CA ASP A 147 37.29 5.55 -38.53
C ASP A 147 36.68 6.44 -39.66
N ALA A 148 36.61 7.74 -39.33
CA ALA A 148 36.64 8.97 -40.15
C ALA A 148 35.45 9.37 -41.05
N GLY A 149 34.95 10.61 -40.84
CA GLY A 149 34.05 11.32 -41.76
C GLY A 149 33.42 12.61 -41.21
N THR A 150 34.11 13.76 -41.29
CA THR A 150 33.52 15.09 -41.10
C THR A 150 33.13 15.73 -42.46
N GLU A 151 32.08 16.56 -42.50
CA GLU A 151 32.10 17.94 -43.04
C GLU A 151 30.68 18.57 -43.18
N THR A 152 30.43 19.58 -42.33
CA THR A 152 30.06 20.97 -42.67
C THR A 152 29.08 21.29 -43.83
N ASP A 153 27.86 21.70 -43.45
CA ASP A 153 27.04 22.87 -43.88
C ASP A 153 27.05 23.42 -45.34
N ALA A 154 25.84 23.59 -45.92
CA ALA A 154 25.42 24.77 -46.70
C ALA A 154 23.93 24.73 -47.13
N GLY A 155 23.12 25.77 -46.85
CA GLY A 155 21.81 25.99 -47.51
C GLY A 155 20.88 27.03 -46.86
N THR A 156 20.61 28.15 -47.53
CA THR A 156 19.87 29.31 -46.97
C THR A 156 18.43 29.50 -47.49
N GLU A 157 17.51 29.79 -46.56
CA GLU A 157 16.41 30.78 -46.62
C GLU A 157 15.65 31.08 -47.94
N THR A 158 14.31 30.98 -47.91
CA THR A 158 13.37 32.07 -48.33
C THR A 158 11.96 31.81 -47.75
N ASP A 159 11.31 32.87 -47.25
CA ASP A 159 9.97 32.94 -46.64
C ASP A 159 8.78 32.71 -47.60
N ALA A 160 7.68 32.10 -47.09
CA ALA A 160 6.31 32.32 -47.57
C ALA A 160 5.17 31.86 -46.60
N GLY A 161 5.03 32.50 -45.43
CA GLY A 161 3.72 32.89 -44.82
C GLY A 161 2.61 31.90 -44.34
N THR A 162 1.88 32.40 -43.32
CA THR A 162 0.51 32.07 -42.82
C THR A 162 0.26 30.88 -41.86
N GLU A 163 -0.27 31.23 -40.69
CA GLU A 163 -0.87 30.40 -39.63
C GLU A 163 -2.14 29.64 -40.08
N THR A 164 -2.43 28.47 -39.48
CA THR A 164 -3.46 28.29 -38.42
C THR A 164 -3.54 26.79 -38.02
N ASP A 165 -3.73 26.51 -36.72
CA ASP A 165 -3.87 25.16 -36.15
C ASP A 165 -5.27 24.53 -36.36
N ALA A 166 -5.31 23.20 -36.45
CA ALA A 166 -6.47 22.33 -36.19
C ALA A 166 -6.05 20.84 -36.22
N GLY A 167 -5.61 20.30 -35.07
CA GLY A 167 -5.39 18.85 -34.94
C GLY A 167 -6.67 18.04 -34.67
N THR A 168 -6.62 16.73 -34.93
CA THR A 168 -7.31 15.68 -34.12
C THR A 168 -6.89 14.29 -34.59
N GLU A 169 -6.26 13.52 -33.71
CA GLU A 169 -6.11 12.07 -33.84
C GLU A 169 -6.97 11.40 -32.76
N THR A 170 -7.67 10.33 -33.12
CA THR A 170 -8.60 9.63 -32.22
C THR A 170 -8.08 8.25 -31.84
N ASP A 171 -7.88 8.01 -30.55
CA ASP A 171 -8.04 6.68 -29.95
C ASP A 171 -8.63 6.80 -28.53
N GLY A 172 -9.31 5.76 -28.08
CA GLY A 172 -10.15 5.77 -26.87
C GLY A 172 -11.40 4.91 -27.00
N GLY A 173 -11.28 3.70 -27.56
CA GLY A 173 -12.41 2.80 -27.76
C GLY A 173 -13.10 2.37 -26.45
N ALA A 174 -14.42 2.58 -26.37
CA ALA A 174 -15.25 2.11 -25.26
C ALA A 174 -15.97 0.79 -25.61
N ILE A 175 -15.94 -0.15 -24.67
CA ILE A 175 -16.64 -1.44 -24.73
C ILE A 175 -18.08 -1.32 -24.21
N ASP A 176 -19.05 -1.78 -25.00
CA ASP A 176 -20.31 -2.33 -24.48
C ASP A 176 -20.81 -3.47 -25.39
N ALA A 177 -21.41 -4.49 -24.78
CA ALA A 177 -21.98 -5.67 -25.42
C ALA A 177 -23.04 -6.37 -24.53
N GLY A 178 -24.01 -5.61 -24.00
CA GLY A 178 -25.20 -6.13 -23.30
C GLY A 178 -26.49 -6.05 -24.17
N PRO A 179 -27.43 -7.03 -24.16
CA PRO A 179 -28.26 -7.26 -25.35
C PRO A 179 -29.78 -7.04 -25.24
N ALA A 180 -30.28 -6.26 -26.22
CA ALA A 180 -31.50 -6.57 -26.99
C ALA A 180 -32.89 -6.38 -26.28
N PRO A 181 -34.05 -6.55 -26.95
CA PRO A 181 -34.94 -5.38 -27.10
C PRO A 181 -36.44 -5.64 -26.79
N ASP A 182 -37.24 -4.57 -26.80
CA ASP A 182 -38.69 -4.66 -27.10
C ASP A 182 -39.10 -3.52 -28.05
N ALA A 183 -40.18 -3.72 -28.81
CA ALA A 183 -40.52 -2.95 -30.01
C ALA A 183 -41.70 -1.97 -29.78
N GLY A 184 -41.39 -0.68 -29.70
CA GLY A 184 -42.37 0.41 -29.72
C GLY A 184 -42.40 1.13 -31.06
N THR A 185 -43.14 0.62 -32.04
CA THR A 185 -43.31 1.29 -33.34
C THR A 185 -44.40 2.37 -33.26
N ASP A 186 -44.01 3.64 -33.29
CA ASP A 186 -44.89 4.73 -33.71
C ASP A 186 -44.24 5.52 -34.86
N ALA A 187 -45.05 5.96 -35.81
CA ALA A 187 -44.63 6.53 -37.09
C ALA A 187 -44.83 8.06 -37.12
N GLY A 188 -44.25 8.75 -36.14
CA GLY A 188 -44.22 10.21 -36.07
C GLY A 188 -43.22 10.81 -37.08
N THR A 189 -43.68 11.13 -38.30
CA THR A 189 -42.89 11.96 -39.23
C THR A 189 -43.01 13.43 -38.88
N GLU A 190 -42.36 13.85 -37.79
CA GLU A 190 -42.14 15.26 -37.50
C GLU A 190 -40.64 15.53 -37.44
N THR A 191 -40.20 16.60 -38.12
CA THR A 191 -38.88 17.16 -37.90
C THR A 191 -38.90 17.84 -36.54
N ASP A 192 -38.47 17.13 -35.49
CA ASP A 192 -38.17 17.76 -34.20
C ASP A 192 -36.90 18.61 -34.34
N ALA A 193 -37.10 19.79 -34.93
CA ALA A 193 -36.24 20.94 -34.73
C ALA A 193 -36.45 21.42 -33.29
N GLY A 194 -35.95 20.60 -32.35
CA GLY A 194 -36.01 20.77 -30.91
C GLY A 194 -35.30 22.05 -30.50
N THR A 195 -36.00 23.15 -30.69
CA THR A 195 -35.52 24.50 -30.42
C THR A 195 -35.66 24.70 -28.92
N ASP A 196 -34.72 24.14 -28.15
CA ASP A 196 -34.70 24.34 -26.70
C ASP A 196 -34.74 25.84 -26.41
N ALA A 197 -35.67 26.22 -25.53
CA ALA A 197 -36.30 27.53 -25.59
C ALA A 197 -35.49 28.59 -24.84
N GLY A 198 -34.26 28.83 -25.31
CA GLY A 198 -33.44 29.95 -24.87
C GLY A 198 -32.93 29.81 -23.44
N THR A 199 -32.45 28.62 -23.06
CA THR A 199 -31.67 28.40 -21.83
C THR A 199 -30.39 29.24 -21.89
N THR A 200 -30.51 30.50 -21.47
CA THR A 200 -29.44 31.50 -21.56
C THR A 200 -28.24 31.02 -20.73
N ALA A 201 -27.06 30.94 -21.34
CA ALA A 201 -25.87 30.43 -20.67
C ALA A 201 -25.56 31.27 -19.41
N THR A 202 -25.45 30.60 -18.27
CA THR A 202 -25.20 31.18 -16.95
C THR A 202 -23.76 30.95 -16.50
N LEU A 203 -23.30 31.71 -15.51
CA LEU A 203 -21.92 31.63 -15.03
C LEU A 203 -21.72 30.42 -14.09
N SER A 204 -21.14 29.35 -14.62
CA SER A 204 -20.91 28.11 -13.90
C SER A 204 -19.74 28.20 -12.92
N ALA A 205 -18.59 28.73 -13.37
CA ALA A 205 -17.39 28.82 -12.55
C ALA A 205 -16.48 30.01 -12.92
N LEU A 206 -15.57 30.32 -11.99
CA LEU A 206 -14.37 31.14 -12.18
C LEU A 206 -13.25 30.40 -11.43
N GLU A 207 -12.46 29.60 -12.16
CA GLU A 207 -11.58 28.58 -11.58
C GLU A 207 -10.21 28.53 -12.28
N PRO A 208 -9.11 28.20 -11.59
CA PRO A 208 -9.05 27.76 -10.18
C PRO A 208 -9.34 28.86 -9.15
N ALA A 209 -9.85 28.48 -7.98
CA ALA A 209 -10.29 29.43 -6.95
C ALA A 209 -9.15 30.25 -6.30
N ALA A 210 -7.91 29.79 -6.41
CA ALA A 210 -6.71 30.50 -5.99
C ALA A 210 -5.59 30.28 -7.01
N VAL A 211 -5.01 31.37 -7.51
CA VAL A 211 -3.96 31.38 -8.54
C VAL A 211 -2.97 32.53 -8.27
N PHE A 212 -1.88 32.58 -9.05
CA PHE A 212 -0.84 33.58 -8.92
C PHE A 212 -0.63 34.37 -10.22
N ALA A 213 -0.04 35.55 -10.13
CA ALA A 213 0.48 36.33 -11.26
C ALA A 213 1.76 37.06 -10.83
N ARG A 214 2.72 37.30 -11.74
CA ARG A 214 3.98 37.99 -11.38
C ARG A 214 3.89 39.49 -11.66
N SER A 215 4.36 40.31 -10.73
CA SER A 215 4.46 41.76 -10.90
C SER A 215 5.24 42.11 -12.18
N GLY A 216 4.75 43.08 -12.93
CA GLY A 216 5.31 43.53 -14.21
C GLY A 216 4.94 42.67 -15.43
N THR A 217 4.08 41.64 -15.27
CA THR A 217 3.62 40.80 -16.38
C THR A 217 2.19 41.13 -16.82
N THR A 218 1.82 40.70 -18.03
CA THR A 218 0.43 40.66 -18.51
C THR A 218 0.23 39.38 -19.29
N GLY A 219 -0.77 38.58 -18.91
CA GLY A 219 -1.01 37.26 -19.48
C GLY A 219 -1.99 36.44 -18.66
N GLU A 220 -1.96 35.13 -18.85
CA GLU A 220 -2.70 34.17 -18.02
C GLU A 220 -2.06 34.02 -16.63
N THR A 221 -2.83 33.49 -15.68
CA THR A 221 -2.33 33.21 -14.32
C THR A 221 -1.51 31.92 -14.28
N ILE A 222 -0.80 31.71 -13.17
CA ILE A 222 0.10 30.57 -12.95
C ILE A 222 -0.21 29.87 -11.61
N PRO A 223 0.08 28.56 -11.44
CA PRO A 223 0.58 27.65 -12.47
C PRO A 223 -0.48 27.34 -13.54
N GLU A 224 -1.75 27.41 -13.16
CA GLU A 224 -2.90 27.18 -14.02
C GLU A 224 -3.59 28.50 -14.43
N SER A 225 -4.15 28.47 -15.65
CA SER A 225 -4.89 29.58 -16.24
C SER A 225 -6.28 29.72 -15.62
N LEU A 226 -6.56 30.87 -15.01
CA LEU A 226 -7.85 31.23 -14.47
C LEU A 226 -8.84 31.42 -15.62
N ALA A 227 -9.90 30.61 -15.66
CA ALA A 227 -10.92 30.63 -16.70
C ALA A 227 -12.30 31.00 -16.15
N VAL A 228 -13.05 31.75 -16.96
CA VAL A 228 -14.51 31.90 -16.84
C VAL A 228 -15.18 30.73 -17.55
N THR A 229 -16.12 30.05 -16.90
CA THR A 229 -16.80 28.85 -17.43
C THR A 229 -18.32 29.02 -17.42
N LEU A 230 -18.98 28.71 -18.55
CA LEU A 230 -20.43 28.78 -18.72
C LEU A 230 -21.13 27.42 -18.54
N SER A 231 -22.41 27.47 -18.16
CA SER A 231 -23.27 26.28 -17.97
C SER A 231 -23.69 25.58 -19.26
N ALA A 232 -23.57 26.26 -20.40
CA ALA A 232 -23.72 25.72 -21.76
C ALA A 232 -22.63 26.31 -22.69
N GLU A 233 -22.56 25.83 -23.94
CA GLU A 233 -21.80 26.52 -24.99
C GLU A 233 -22.45 27.87 -25.34
N ALA A 234 -21.62 28.88 -25.57
CA ALA A 234 -22.06 30.19 -26.01
C ALA A 234 -22.57 30.11 -27.46
N THR A 235 -23.86 30.34 -27.69
CA THR A 235 -24.45 30.35 -29.07
C THR A 235 -24.11 31.62 -29.85
N THR A 236 -23.68 32.66 -29.15
CA THR A 236 -23.07 33.91 -29.63
C THR A 236 -22.06 34.36 -28.59
N ASP A 237 -21.09 35.21 -28.93
CA ASP A 237 -20.10 35.75 -27.98
C ASP A 237 -20.75 36.29 -26.69
N VAL A 238 -20.34 35.76 -25.53
CA VAL A 238 -20.83 36.15 -24.19
C VAL A 238 -19.74 36.94 -23.48
N VAL A 239 -20.02 38.21 -23.17
CA VAL A 239 -19.11 39.07 -22.39
C VAL A 239 -19.43 38.95 -20.90
N VAL A 240 -18.49 38.40 -20.13
CA VAL A 240 -18.54 38.33 -18.67
C VAL A 240 -17.71 39.47 -18.08
N GLN A 241 -18.27 40.18 -17.11
CA GLN A 241 -17.61 41.29 -16.42
C GLN A 241 -16.82 40.74 -15.23
N VAL A 242 -15.51 40.97 -15.18
CA VAL A 242 -14.63 40.50 -14.10
C VAL A 242 -13.99 41.70 -13.39
N ALA A 243 -14.53 42.04 -12.22
CA ALA A 243 -14.04 43.15 -11.40
C ALA A 243 -12.95 42.68 -10.44
N SER A 244 -11.94 43.54 -10.18
CA SER A 244 -10.88 43.27 -9.20
C SER A 244 -11.07 44.07 -7.91
N SER A 245 -10.79 43.46 -6.76
CA SER A 245 -10.82 44.12 -5.45
C SER A 245 -9.55 44.92 -5.13
N SER A 246 -8.53 44.93 -5.98
CA SER A 246 -7.27 45.67 -5.74
C SER A 246 -6.63 46.16 -7.05
N PRO A 247 -6.01 47.35 -7.10
CA PRO A 247 -5.38 47.86 -8.31
C PRO A 247 -4.13 47.07 -8.75
N SER A 248 -3.60 46.22 -7.86
CA SER A 248 -2.48 45.30 -8.12
C SER A 248 -2.79 44.18 -9.11
N VAL A 249 -4.06 43.94 -9.41
CA VAL A 249 -4.49 43.00 -10.46
C VAL A 249 -5.54 43.69 -11.32
N VAL A 250 -5.21 43.97 -12.57
CA VAL A 250 -6.10 44.59 -13.56
C VAL A 250 -6.45 43.55 -14.61
N VAL A 251 -7.74 43.24 -14.77
CA VAL A 251 -8.22 42.35 -15.83
C VAL A 251 -8.23 43.10 -17.17
N ALA A 252 -7.76 42.45 -18.24
CA ALA A 252 -7.68 43.00 -19.58
C ALA A 252 -9.03 43.49 -20.15
N ASN A 253 -8.97 44.22 -21.28
CA ASN A 253 -10.14 44.75 -21.98
C ASN A 253 -11.10 45.60 -21.13
N ASN A 254 -10.57 46.22 -20.06
CA ASN A 254 -11.28 46.95 -19.02
C ASN A 254 -12.23 46.07 -18.18
N GLY A 255 -11.79 44.86 -17.81
CA GLY A 255 -12.57 43.91 -17.01
C GLY A 255 -13.53 43.04 -17.82
N GLN A 256 -13.29 42.85 -19.11
CA GLN A 256 -14.20 42.13 -20.01
C GLN A 256 -13.55 40.86 -20.56
N VAL A 257 -14.13 39.71 -20.19
CA VAL A 257 -13.73 38.39 -20.67
C VAL A 257 -14.82 37.89 -21.60
N THR A 258 -14.47 37.69 -22.88
CA THR A 258 -15.41 37.22 -23.90
C THR A 258 -15.25 35.72 -24.08
N VAL A 259 -16.30 34.95 -23.78
CA VAL A 259 -16.43 33.54 -24.20
C VAL A 259 -16.97 33.55 -25.63
N PRO A 260 -16.20 33.12 -26.64
CA PRO A 260 -16.62 33.22 -28.03
C PRO A 260 -17.69 32.18 -28.39
N ALA A 261 -18.45 32.45 -29.46
CA ALA A 261 -19.44 31.51 -29.98
C ALA A 261 -18.84 30.12 -30.24
N GLY A 262 -19.55 29.07 -29.82
CA GLY A 262 -19.10 27.67 -29.87
C GLY A 262 -18.17 27.25 -28.73
N SER A 263 -17.86 28.13 -27.78
CA SER A 263 -17.00 27.81 -26.61
C SER A 263 -17.77 27.83 -25.29
N ARG A 264 -17.26 27.10 -24.30
CA ARG A 264 -17.76 27.11 -22.90
C ARG A 264 -16.92 27.96 -21.95
N THR A 265 -15.68 28.26 -22.34
CA THR A 265 -14.64 28.82 -21.47
C THR A 265 -13.88 29.96 -22.15
N ALA A 266 -13.29 30.84 -21.35
CA ALA A 266 -12.28 31.81 -21.79
C ALA A 266 -11.32 32.16 -20.64
N ALA A 267 -10.03 32.31 -20.96
CA ALA A 267 -9.00 32.67 -20.01
C ALA A 267 -9.12 34.15 -19.55
N VAL A 268 -8.83 34.39 -18.26
CA VAL A 268 -8.86 35.70 -17.62
C VAL A 268 -7.47 36.32 -17.68
N ILE A 269 -7.18 37.05 -18.75
CA ILE A 269 -5.93 37.78 -18.90
C ILE A 269 -5.84 38.91 -17.87
N VAL A 270 -4.76 38.92 -17.09
CA VAL A 270 -4.48 39.91 -16.03
C VAL A 270 -3.13 40.60 -16.25
N THR A 271 -3.08 41.89 -15.92
CA THR A 271 -1.86 42.64 -15.64
C THR A 271 -1.67 42.69 -14.12
N ALA A 272 -0.45 42.40 -13.64
CA ALA A 272 -0.14 42.38 -12.21
C ALA A 272 0.97 43.38 -11.82
N ASP A 273 0.79 44.06 -10.68
CA ASP A 273 1.68 45.10 -10.14
C ASP A 273 1.66 45.04 -8.60
N ASP A 274 2.78 44.63 -7.99
CA ASP A 274 2.92 44.51 -6.53
C ASP A 274 3.05 45.87 -5.81
N ALA A 275 3.36 46.96 -6.51
CA ALA A 275 3.42 48.31 -5.96
C ALA A 275 2.06 49.02 -5.97
N ALA A 276 1.10 48.58 -6.78
CA ALA A 276 -0.19 49.26 -6.98
C ALA A 276 -1.26 48.97 -5.90
N GLY A 277 -1.05 48.04 -4.97
CA GLY A 277 -2.08 47.74 -3.96
C GLY A 277 -1.76 46.60 -3.00
N SER A 278 -2.78 45.81 -2.68
CA SER A 278 -2.65 44.59 -1.87
C SER A 278 -2.06 43.48 -2.73
N ALA A 279 -1.04 42.76 -2.25
CA ALA A 279 -0.49 41.60 -2.95
C ALA A 279 -1.48 40.42 -3.11
N LYS A 280 -2.71 40.54 -2.60
CA LYS A 280 -3.83 39.65 -2.93
C LYS A 280 -5.05 40.45 -3.39
N ALA A 281 -5.62 40.06 -4.53
CA ALA A 281 -6.89 40.55 -5.06
C ALA A 281 -7.92 39.42 -5.11
N THR A 282 -9.19 39.74 -4.88
CA THR A 282 -10.33 38.91 -5.27
C THR A 282 -10.82 39.39 -6.63
N LEU A 283 -10.92 38.48 -7.60
CA LEU A 283 -11.59 38.72 -8.86
C LEU A 283 -13.02 38.19 -8.78
N THR A 284 -13.98 39.01 -9.21
CA THR A 284 -15.42 38.71 -9.18
C THR A 284 -15.96 38.74 -10.59
N ALA A 285 -16.14 37.56 -11.20
CA ALA A 285 -16.84 37.40 -12.47
C ALA A 285 -18.34 37.52 -12.26
N THR A 286 -19.04 38.20 -13.18
CA THR A 286 -20.49 38.46 -13.11
C THR A 286 -21.12 38.34 -14.48
N LEU A 287 -22.23 37.59 -14.59
CA LEU A 287 -23.04 37.47 -15.79
C LEU A 287 -24.53 37.49 -15.39
N GLY A 288 -25.26 38.51 -15.82
CA GLY A 288 -26.66 38.69 -15.41
C GLY A 288 -26.79 38.89 -13.91
N GLY A 289 -27.38 37.90 -13.22
CA GLY A 289 -27.48 37.87 -11.75
C GLY A 289 -26.47 36.94 -11.07
N ASP A 290 -25.74 36.10 -11.83
CA ASP A 290 -24.79 35.14 -11.28
C ASP A 290 -23.42 35.77 -11.07
N SER A 291 -22.73 35.35 -10.00
CA SER A 291 -21.41 35.83 -9.64
C SER A 291 -20.53 34.70 -9.11
N ARG A 292 -19.25 34.70 -9.48
CA ARG A 292 -18.23 33.74 -9.04
C ARG A 292 -16.95 34.48 -8.66
N THR A 293 -16.21 33.95 -7.69
CA THR A 293 -15.01 34.60 -7.15
C THR A 293 -13.81 33.67 -7.11
N ALA A 294 -12.67 34.15 -7.60
CA ALA A 294 -11.35 33.55 -7.42
C ALA A 294 -10.41 34.57 -6.77
N THR A 295 -9.28 34.11 -6.23
CA THR A 295 -8.26 35.01 -5.67
C THR A 295 -6.93 34.90 -6.40
N VAL A 296 -6.37 36.05 -6.76
CA VAL A 296 -5.06 36.16 -7.41
C VAL A 296 -4.08 36.73 -6.39
N ARG A 297 -3.00 35.99 -6.10
CA ARG A 297 -1.83 36.50 -5.37
C ARG A 297 -0.82 37.05 -6.37
N VAL A 298 -0.48 38.33 -6.23
CA VAL A 298 0.65 38.92 -6.95
C VAL A 298 1.93 38.47 -6.27
N LEU A 299 2.80 37.83 -7.03
CA LEU A 299 4.16 37.50 -6.64
C LEU A 299 5.10 38.62 -7.07
N GLY A 300 6.07 38.95 -6.23
CA GLY A 300 7.17 39.84 -6.60
C GLY A 300 7.96 39.26 -7.79
N ALA A 301 8.48 40.13 -8.66
CA ALA A 301 9.15 39.72 -9.90
C ALA A 301 10.38 38.80 -9.66
N THR A 302 10.98 38.85 -8.47
CA THR A 302 12.06 37.95 -8.03
C THR A 302 11.73 37.27 -6.69
N GLU A 303 10.46 37.02 -6.41
CA GLU A 303 10.04 36.25 -5.24
C GLU A 303 10.51 34.79 -5.38
N ALA A 304 11.40 34.37 -4.48
CA ALA A 304 12.01 33.05 -4.52
C ALA A 304 11.13 32.01 -3.82
N ALA A 305 10.92 30.88 -4.46
CA ALA A 305 10.16 29.77 -3.92
C ALA A 305 10.96 28.98 -2.87
N ALA A 306 10.25 28.50 -1.85
CA ALA A 306 10.74 27.58 -0.83
C ALA A 306 10.11 26.18 -1.01
N LEU A 307 10.72 25.17 -0.38
CA LEU A 307 10.11 23.83 -0.30
C LEU A 307 8.90 23.86 0.65
N ALA A 308 7.79 23.29 0.23
CA ALA A 308 6.61 23.10 1.06
C ALA A 308 6.55 21.68 1.66
N TYR A 309 6.57 20.65 0.81
CA TYR A 309 6.48 19.24 1.24
C TYR A 309 6.90 18.24 0.14
N LEU A 310 7.02 16.97 0.52
CA LEU A 310 6.99 15.82 -0.39
C LEU A 310 5.65 15.10 -0.28
N SER A 311 5.16 14.53 -1.40
CA SER A 311 3.92 13.75 -1.43
C SER A 311 4.08 12.46 -2.25
N PRO A 312 3.66 11.28 -1.73
CA PRO A 312 3.08 11.06 -0.40
C PRO A 312 4.11 11.26 0.72
N GLU A 313 3.64 11.60 1.92
CA GLU A 313 4.47 11.82 3.11
C GLU A 313 5.08 10.52 3.67
N THR A 314 4.49 9.37 3.35
CA THR A 314 5.04 8.04 3.67
C THR A 314 4.97 7.13 2.45
N VAL A 315 6.06 6.44 2.17
CA VAL A 315 6.22 5.46 1.09
C VAL A 315 6.56 4.09 1.69
N SER A 316 5.61 3.16 1.67
CA SER A 316 5.83 1.74 2.01
C SER A 316 5.88 0.93 0.72
N LEU A 317 6.98 0.21 0.48
CA LEU A 317 7.20 -0.58 -0.74
C LEU A 317 7.95 -1.87 -0.44
N SER A 318 7.64 -2.95 -1.16
CA SER A 318 8.52 -4.13 -1.18
C SER A 318 9.85 -3.82 -1.87
N SER A 319 10.91 -4.52 -1.45
CA SER A 319 12.24 -4.48 -2.09
C SER A 319 12.18 -4.48 -3.62
N GLY A 320 12.83 -3.50 -4.26
CA GLY A 320 12.87 -3.36 -5.73
C GLY A 320 11.65 -2.72 -6.41
N GLN A 321 10.56 -2.44 -5.69
CA GLN A 321 9.41 -1.70 -6.23
C GLN A 321 9.70 -0.20 -6.39
N THR A 322 8.89 0.51 -7.18
CA THR A 322 9.02 1.95 -7.41
C THR A 322 7.76 2.73 -7.03
N ALA A 323 7.94 3.97 -6.58
CA ALA A 323 6.85 4.93 -6.39
C ALA A 323 7.22 6.29 -7.01
N ASN A 324 6.21 7.01 -7.50
CA ASN A 324 6.37 8.41 -7.88
C ASN A 324 6.15 9.29 -6.65
N VAL A 325 7.16 10.09 -6.31
CA VAL A 325 7.11 11.10 -5.26
C VAL A 325 7.10 12.47 -5.93
N THR A 326 6.28 13.38 -5.40
CA THR A 326 6.15 14.76 -5.87
C THR A 326 6.84 15.68 -4.88
N VAL A 327 7.73 16.56 -5.36
CA VAL A 327 8.17 17.73 -4.59
C VAL A 327 7.26 18.92 -4.90
N THR A 328 6.82 19.60 -3.85
CA THR A 328 5.95 20.78 -3.96
C THR A 328 6.63 21.99 -3.32
N LEU A 329 6.56 23.13 -4.00
CA LEU A 329 7.02 24.43 -3.52
C LEU A 329 5.86 25.23 -2.90
N ASP A 330 6.17 26.31 -2.17
CA ASP A 330 5.16 27.19 -1.59
C ASP A 330 4.51 28.15 -2.62
N ILE A 331 5.21 28.42 -3.72
CA ILE A 331 4.76 29.23 -4.86
C ILE A 331 5.27 28.67 -6.19
N PRO A 332 4.64 29.05 -7.32
CA PRO A 332 5.20 28.85 -8.66
C PRO A 332 6.63 29.39 -8.80
N ALA A 333 7.55 28.54 -9.28
CA ALA A 333 8.97 28.85 -9.40
C ALA A 333 9.24 29.97 -10.44
N ALA A 334 10.04 30.98 -10.07
CA ALA A 334 10.32 32.14 -10.95
C ALA A 334 11.13 31.78 -12.22
N ALA A 335 11.91 30.69 -12.15
CA ALA A 335 12.61 30.07 -13.26
C ALA A 335 12.68 28.55 -13.00
N ALA A 336 13.19 27.77 -13.96
CA ALA A 336 13.43 26.35 -13.76
C ALA A 336 14.33 26.13 -12.54
N THR A 337 13.79 25.50 -11.49
CA THR A 337 14.39 25.42 -10.16
C THR A 337 14.79 23.99 -9.86
N VAL A 338 16.10 23.78 -9.69
CA VAL A 338 16.68 22.46 -9.38
C VAL A 338 16.62 22.24 -7.87
N VAL A 339 16.02 21.11 -7.47
CA VAL A 339 15.98 20.62 -6.09
C VAL A 339 16.90 19.41 -6.00
N GLU A 340 17.78 19.38 -5.01
CA GLU A 340 18.65 18.24 -4.71
C GLU A 340 17.86 17.16 -3.96
N LEU A 341 18.13 15.89 -4.27
CA LEU A 341 17.41 14.74 -3.71
C LEU A 341 18.37 13.72 -3.11
N SER A 342 17.99 13.12 -1.99
CA SER A 342 18.78 12.08 -1.31
C SER A 342 17.90 11.14 -0.48
N THR A 343 18.50 10.07 0.05
CA THR A 343 17.84 9.07 0.90
C THR A 343 18.69 8.73 2.12
N THR A 344 18.04 8.47 3.26
CA THR A 344 18.67 8.00 4.50
C THR A 344 18.28 6.55 4.81
N GLY A 345 18.96 5.88 5.74
CA GLY A 345 18.56 4.54 6.21
C GLY A 345 18.60 3.41 5.18
N ASN A 346 19.35 3.57 4.08
CA ASN A 346 19.49 2.60 2.98
C ASN A 346 18.16 2.17 2.31
N VAL A 347 17.11 2.99 2.42
CA VAL A 347 15.76 2.68 1.93
C VAL A 347 15.65 2.52 0.41
N GLY A 348 16.65 2.90 -0.37
CA GLY A 348 16.58 2.83 -1.82
C GLY A 348 17.40 3.91 -2.51
N THR A 349 16.94 4.32 -3.70
CA THR A 349 17.55 5.36 -4.51
C THR A 349 16.52 6.34 -5.08
N VAL A 350 17.00 7.53 -5.39
CA VAL A 350 16.30 8.62 -6.10
C VAL A 350 17.26 9.17 -7.17
N PRO A 351 16.78 9.83 -8.24
CA PRO A 351 17.66 10.66 -9.06
C PRO A 351 18.29 11.76 -8.19
N ALA A 352 19.53 12.17 -8.47
CA ALA A 352 20.26 13.12 -7.61
C ALA A 352 19.61 14.52 -7.53
N THR A 353 18.82 14.89 -8.54
CA THR A 353 18.03 16.13 -8.56
C THR A 353 16.69 15.92 -9.26
N VAL A 354 15.77 16.86 -9.04
CA VAL A 354 14.56 17.05 -9.84
C VAL A 354 14.40 18.54 -10.14
N THR A 355 13.85 18.89 -11.30
CA THR A 355 13.66 20.28 -11.72
C THR A 355 12.17 20.63 -11.72
N VAL A 356 11.77 21.62 -10.94
CA VAL A 356 10.45 22.28 -11.05
C VAL A 356 10.53 23.29 -12.19
N PRO A 357 9.69 23.19 -13.25
CA PRO A 357 9.71 24.14 -14.36
C PRO A 357 9.41 25.59 -13.95
N ALA A 358 9.76 26.54 -14.82
CA ALA A 358 9.36 27.93 -14.61
C ALA A 358 7.83 28.06 -14.61
N ASN A 359 7.29 28.81 -13.66
CA ASN A 359 5.86 28.98 -13.36
C ASN A 359 5.11 27.72 -12.89
N GLU A 360 5.79 26.59 -12.70
CA GLU A 360 5.23 25.41 -12.03
C GLU A 360 5.47 25.45 -10.51
N ILE A 361 4.59 24.78 -9.76
CA ILE A 361 4.70 24.66 -8.29
C ILE A 361 5.23 23.30 -7.84
N SER A 362 5.30 22.30 -8.73
CA SER A 362 5.72 20.94 -8.35
C SER A 362 6.47 20.20 -9.45
N ALA A 363 7.15 19.12 -9.08
CA ALA A 363 7.72 18.16 -10.03
C ALA A 363 7.71 16.74 -9.44
N LYS A 364 7.62 15.73 -10.32
CA LYS A 364 7.62 14.31 -9.94
C LYS A 364 8.98 13.68 -10.20
N PHE A 365 9.39 12.80 -9.30
CA PHE A 365 10.55 11.93 -9.45
C PHE A 365 10.21 10.51 -8.98
N THR A 366 10.98 9.54 -9.46
CA THR A 366 10.80 8.13 -9.06
C THR A 366 11.74 7.79 -7.91
N PHE A 367 11.19 7.19 -6.86
CA PHE A 367 11.91 6.49 -5.81
C PHE A 367 11.90 4.98 -6.11
N THR A 368 13.04 4.31 -5.96
CA THR A 368 13.20 2.86 -6.13
C THR A 368 13.61 2.25 -4.80
N ALA A 369 12.81 1.33 -4.27
CA ALA A 369 13.02 0.72 -2.97
C ALA A 369 14.24 -0.21 -2.94
N GLY A 370 15.05 -0.08 -1.88
CA GLY A 370 16.28 -0.82 -1.63
C GLY A 370 16.04 -2.21 -1.05
N ALA A 371 16.85 -2.60 -0.07
CA ALA A 371 16.73 -3.90 0.59
C ALA A 371 15.62 -3.91 1.66
N SER A 372 14.87 -5.00 1.74
CA SER A 372 13.82 -5.26 2.74
C SER A 372 14.31 -5.12 4.19
N GLY A 373 13.46 -4.56 5.05
CA GLY A 373 13.76 -4.26 6.46
C GLY A 373 14.29 -2.83 6.68
N SER A 374 14.68 -2.13 5.61
CA SER A 374 15.21 -0.76 5.68
C SER A 374 14.11 0.27 6.02
N THR A 375 14.39 1.20 6.92
CA THR A 375 13.50 2.34 7.24
C THR A 375 14.33 3.61 7.36
N GLY A 376 13.80 4.73 6.87
CA GLY A 376 14.51 6.00 6.74
C GLY A 376 13.66 7.05 6.04
N THR A 377 14.29 7.99 5.35
CA THR A 377 13.62 9.10 4.68
C THR A 377 14.09 9.32 3.24
N ILE A 378 13.19 9.82 2.41
CA ILE A 378 13.50 10.52 1.17
C ILE A 378 13.58 12.01 1.53
N VAL A 379 14.64 12.70 1.12
CA VAL A 379 14.90 14.10 1.48
C VAL A 379 15.09 14.94 0.22
N ALA A 380 14.38 16.06 0.15
CA ALA A 380 14.54 17.08 -0.88
C ALA A 380 15.11 18.36 -0.27
N THR A 381 16.09 18.97 -0.94
CA THR A 381 16.87 20.12 -0.45
C THR A 381 16.94 21.23 -1.50
N LEU A 382 16.69 22.46 -1.07
CA LEU A 382 16.72 23.67 -1.90
C LEU A 382 17.25 24.84 -1.06
N ASN A 383 18.31 25.50 -1.53
CA ASN A 383 18.92 26.65 -0.84
C ASN A 383 19.29 26.40 0.65
N GLY A 384 19.58 25.15 1.03
CA GLY A 384 19.87 24.76 2.41
C GLY A 384 18.64 24.65 3.33
N GLN A 385 17.43 24.68 2.78
CA GLN A 385 16.22 24.16 3.43
C GLN A 385 15.95 22.74 2.95
N SER A 386 15.37 21.90 3.79
CA SER A 386 15.03 20.51 3.44
C SER A 386 13.64 20.12 3.93
N VAL A 387 12.96 19.29 3.14
CA VAL A 387 11.72 18.60 3.50
C VAL A 387 11.88 17.10 3.23
N SER A 388 11.10 16.26 3.91
CA SER A 388 11.27 14.79 3.81
C SER A 388 9.95 14.04 3.85
N ALA A 389 9.94 12.88 3.19
CA ALA A 389 8.93 11.83 3.33
C ALA A 389 9.56 10.61 4.01
N GLN A 390 8.79 9.89 4.81
CA GLN A 390 9.21 8.61 5.39
C GLN A 390 9.23 7.52 4.31
N ALA A 391 10.18 6.59 4.41
CA ALA A 391 10.30 5.46 3.51
C ALA A 391 10.56 4.17 4.30
N LYS A 392 9.77 3.13 4.01
CA LYS A 392 9.86 1.80 4.61
C LYS A 392 9.93 0.76 3.50
N VAL A 393 10.98 -0.04 3.50
CA VAL A 393 11.14 -1.17 2.59
C VAL A 393 10.71 -2.46 3.30
N THR A 394 9.66 -3.10 2.82
CA THR A 394 9.20 -4.39 3.32
C THR A 394 9.78 -5.56 2.51
N ALA A 395 9.55 -6.78 3.00
CA ALA A 395 9.74 -7.97 2.18
C ALA A 395 8.83 -7.93 0.93
N ALA A 396 9.27 -8.58 -0.15
CA ALA A 396 8.33 -8.95 -1.20
C ALA A 396 7.39 -10.04 -0.65
N PRO A 397 6.06 -9.92 -0.82
CA PRO A 397 5.14 -10.92 -0.32
C PRO A 397 5.29 -12.20 -1.16
N THR A 398 5.24 -13.37 -0.52
CA THR A 398 5.45 -14.68 -1.19
C THR A 398 4.36 -15.01 -2.20
N THR A 399 3.13 -14.54 -1.97
CA THR A 399 2.05 -14.53 -2.96
C THR A 399 1.33 -13.17 -2.94
N ASN A 400 0.44 -12.93 -3.90
CA ASN A 400 -0.38 -11.72 -3.99
C ASN A 400 -1.80 -11.87 -3.37
N HIS A 401 -2.05 -12.92 -2.58
CA HIS A 401 -3.38 -13.26 -2.09
C HIS A 401 -3.37 -14.02 -0.75
N VAL A 402 -4.53 -14.05 -0.07
CA VAL A 402 -4.73 -14.85 1.16
C VAL A 402 -4.78 -16.33 0.82
N VAL A 403 -4.02 -17.15 1.54
CA VAL A 403 -3.95 -18.61 1.38
C VAL A 403 -4.60 -19.33 2.57
N ILE A 404 -5.07 -20.54 2.32
CA ILE A 404 -5.41 -21.57 3.30
C ILE A 404 -4.09 -22.13 3.83
N SER A 405 -3.81 -21.91 5.11
CA SER A 405 -2.52 -22.19 5.73
C SER A 405 -2.50 -23.50 6.52
N GLU A 406 -3.45 -23.73 7.41
CA GLU A 406 -3.60 -25.00 8.14
C GLU A 406 -5.06 -25.48 8.09
N PHE A 407 -5.30 -26.80 8.01
CA PHE A 407 -6.65 -27.35 8.19
C PHE A 407 -6.67 -28.75 8.80
N ALA A 408 -7.74 -29.05 9.53
CA ALA A 408 -7.99 -30.36 10.13
C ALA A 408 -9.41 -30.87 9.83
N ILE A 409 -9.49 -32.13 9.38
CA ILE A 409 -10.68 -32.80 8.83
C ILE A 409 -11.52 -33.59 9.86
N ALA A 410 -11.12 -33.51 11.13
CA ALA A 410 -11.71 -34.09 12.34
C ALA A 410 -10.77 -33.70 13.50
N GLY A 411 -11.05 -34.09 14.74
CA GLY A 411 -10.13 -33.96 15.87
C GLY A 411 -10.39 -34.94 17.02
N THR A 412 -9.96 -34.61 18.24
CA THR A 412 -10.24 -35.42 19.43
C THR A 412 -11.72 -35.37 19.82
N GLY A 413 -12.42 -34.28 19.51
CA GLY A 413 -13.88 -34.17 19.54
C GLY A 413 -14.59 -34.87 18.38
N GLY A 414 -13.86 -35.52 17.48
CA GLY A 414 -14.39 -36.22 16.31
C GLY A 414 -14.66 -35.30 15.11
N ALA A 415 -15.68 -35.62 14.31
CA ALA A 415 -15.98 -34.96 13.03
C ALA A 415 -16.70 -33.58 13.16
N GLY A 416 -16.59 -32.93 14.31
CA GLY A 416 -16.94 -31.50 14.49
C GLY A 416 -15.80 -30.67 15.09
N ASP A 417 -14.66 -31.31 15.35
CA ASP A 417 -13.42 -30.72 15.86
C ASP A 417 -12.46 -30.37 14.70
N GLU A 418 -13.03 -29.64 13.75
CA GLU A 418 -12.47 -29.26 12.45
C GLU A 418 -12.07 -27.79 12.47
N PHE A 419 -11.10 -27.40 11.64
CA PHE A 419 -10.79 -26.00 11.38
C PHE A 419 -10.18 -25.77 10.00
N ILE A 420 -10.28 -24.53 9.55
CA ILE A 420 -9.55 -23.94 8.42
C ILE A 420 -8.95 -22.63 8.94
N GLU A 421 -7.63 -22.54 8.88
CA GLU A 421 -6.86 -21.33 9.08
C GLU A 421 -6.57 -20.68 7.71
N LEU A 422 -6.62 -19.36 7.68
CA LEU A 422 -6.13 -18.55 6.58
C LEU A 422 -4.93 -17.71 7.02
N TYR A 423 -3.95 -17.51 6.15
CA TYR A 423 -2.81 -16.61 6.33
C TYR A 423 -2.75 -15.58 5.19
N ASN A 424 -2.35 -14.35 5.53
CA ASN A 424 -2.19 -13.26 4.58
C ASN A 424 -0.70 -12.93 4.34
N PRO A 425 -0.06 -13.46 3.28
CA PRO A 425 1.33 -13.15 2.93
C PRO A 425 1.53 -11.72 2.44
N THR A 426 0.46 -10.98 2.15
CA THR A 426 0.56 -9.64 1.57
C THR A 426 0.93 -8.59 2.62
N ASN A 427 1.60 -7.52 2.17
CA ASN A 427 1.98 -6.37 2.98
C ASN A 427 0.78 -5.49 3.43
N GLU A 428 -0.45 -5.85 3.04
CA GLU A 428 -1.65 -5.03 3.24
C GLU A 428 -2.75 -5.81 3.97
N SER A 429 -3.67 -5.08 4.62
CA SER A 429 -4.83 -5.68 5.30
C SER A 429 -5.90 -6.11 4.28
N VAL A 430 -6.30 -7.39 4.29
CA VAL A 430 -7.25 -7.95 3.32
C VAL A 430 -8.66 -8.04 3.94
N PRO A 431 -9.65 -7.28 3.45
CA PRO A 431 -11.03 -7.39 3.91
C PRO A 431 -11.71 -8.64 3.33
N LEU A 432 -12.21 -9.50 4.21
CA LEU A 432 -12.88 -10.76 3.87
C LEU A 432 -14.40 -10.65 3.77
N ALA A 433 -15.02 -9.52 4.12
CA ALA A 433 -16.48 -9.39 4.20
C ALA A 433 -17.20 -9.91 2.92
N GLY A 434 -18.07 -10.92 3.08
CA GLY A 434 -18.80 -11.55 1.97
C GLY A 434 -18.02 -12.58 1.14
N TRP A 435 -16.72 -12.76 1.37
CA TRP A 435 -15.95 -13.90 0.84
C TRP A 435 -16.53 -15.22 1.38
N LYS A 436 -16.14 -16.35 0.77
CA LYS A 436 -16.63 -17.69 1.16
C LYS A 436 -15.51 -18.71 1.32
N LEU A 437 -15.70 -19.62 2.29
CA LEU A 437 -15.08 -20.94 2.31
C LEU A 437 -16.08 -21.96 1.78
N GLN A 438 -15.69 -22.66 0.72
CA GLN A 438 -16.50 -23.67 0.04
C GLN A 438 -15.81 -25.04 0.10
N TYR A 439 -16.60 -26.10 0.00
CA TYR A 439 -16.12 -27.47 -0.03
C TYR A 439 -16.71 -28.28 -1.20
N LYS A 440 -15.90 -29.16 -1.81
CA LYS A 440 -16.40 -30.24 -2.69
C LYS A 440 -15.80 -31.59 -2.33
N GLY A 441 -16.58 -32.66 -2.47
CA GLY A 441 -16.09 -34.04 -2.32
C GLY A 441 -15.03 -34.41 -3.39
N PRO A 442 -14.32 -35.54 -3.24
CA PRO A 442 -13.15 -35.87 -4.05
C PRO A 442 -13.38 -35.76 -5.57
N THR A 443 -14.51 -36.29 -6.07
CA THR A 443 -14.86 -36.31 -7.50
C THR A 443 -16.15 -35.52 -7.81
N ALA A 444 -16.50 -34.55 -6.97
CA ALA A 444 -17.74 -33.80 -7.11
C ALA A 444 -17.65 -32.75 -8.24
N GLY A 445 -18.67 -32.68 -9.10
CA GLY A 445 -18.71 -31.74 -10.24
C GLY A 445 -18.98 -30.27 -9.86
N ALA A 446 -19.26 -29.97 -8.59
CA ALA A 446 -19.57 -28.63 -8.09
C ALA A 446 -19.23 -28.51 -6.59
N TYR A 447 -19.02 -27.28 -6.13
CA TYR A 447 -18.88 -26.92 -4.72
C TYR A 447 -20.23 -26.84 -4.01
N ASN A 448 -20.22 -27.01 -2.69
CA ASN A 448 -21.42 -26.95 -1.86
C ASN A 448 -22.06 -25.54 -1.84
N ASN A 449 -23.39 -25.51 -1.77
CA ASN A 449 -24.14 -24.26 -1.60
C ASN A 449 -24.22 -23.83 -0.11
N ALA A 450 -23.95 -24.76 0.81
CA ALA A 450 -23.80 -24.50 2.25
C ALA A 450 -22.35 -24.05 2.57
N ALA A 451 -21.92 -22.99 1.90
CA ALA A 451 -20.61 -22.39 2.11
C ALA A 451 -20.61 -21.48 3.35
N PHE A 452 -19.53 -21.49 4.13
CA PHE A 452 -19.33 -20.46 5.14
C PHE A 452 -19.07 -19.13 4.43
N THR A 453 -19.70 -18.04 4.91
CA THR A 453 -19.54 -16.69 4.35
C THR A 453 -19.02 -15.77 5.44
N PHE A 454 -17.91 -15.08 5.19
CA PHE A 454 -17.26 -14.22 6.18
C PHE A 454 -18.15 -13.00 6.52
N PRO A 455 -18.28 -12.67 7.82
CA PRO A 455 -19.18 -11.60 8.26
C PRO A 455 -18.69 -10.21 7.86
N ALA A 456 -19.57 -9.21 7.95
CA ALA A 456 -19.19 -7.81 7.80
C ALA A 456 -18.12 -7.43 8.84
N GLY A 457 -17.11 -6.66 8.41
CA GLY A 457 -15.97 -6.29 9.25
C GLY A 457 -14.90 -7.38 9.44
N ALA A 458 -15.06 -8.58 8.85
CA ALA A 458 -13.98 -9.56 8.82
C ALA A 458 -12.83 -9.09 7.91
N SER A 459 -11.60 -9.20 8.40
CA SER A 459 -10.36 -8.94 7.68
C SER A 459 -9.22 -9.78 8.24
N ILE A 460 -8.13 -9.88 7.48
CA ILE A 460 -6.83 -10.37 7.98
C ILE A 460 -5.84 -9.21 7.88
N ALA A 461 -5.09 -8.94 8.96
CA ALA A 461 -3.98 -7.99 8.91
C ALA A 461 -2.90 -8.43 7.91
N ALA A 462 -2.06 -7.50 7.45
CA ALA A 462 -0.83 -7.85 6.75
C ALA A 462 -0.01 -8.83 7.60
N HIS A 463 0.46 -9.93 7.00
CA HIS A 463 1.21 -10.99 7.72
C HIS A 463 0.45 -11.64 8.90
N GLY A 464 -0.88 -11.53 8.94
CA GLY A 464 -1.72 -12.10 10.00
C GLY A 464 -2.49 -13.36 9.58
N PHE A 465 -3.24 -13.91 10.54
CA PHE A 465 -4.02 -15.14 10.40
C PHE A 465 -5.53 -14.93 10.66
N TYR A 466 -6.36 -15.90 10.29
CA TYR A 466 -7.79 -15.93 10.63
C TYR A 466 -8.30 -17.37 10.77
N LEU A 467 -8.89 -17.71 11.91
CA LEU A 467 -9.30 -19.08 12.24
C LEU A 467 -10.82 -19.31 12.14
N VAL A 468 -11.24 -20.20 11.24
CA VAL A 468 -12.64 -20.66 11.09
C VAL A 468 -12.76 -22.09 11.60
N THR A 469 -13.72 -22.37 12.50
CA THR A 469 -13.85 -23.67 13.18
C THR A 469 -15.22 -24.34 13.08
N GLY A 470 -15.23 -25.67 13.25
CA GLY A 470 -16.43 -26.45 13.51
C GLY A 470 -17.01 -26.18 14.92
N GLY A 471 -18.32 -26.35 15.08
CA GLY A 471 -19.06 -26.09 16.32
C GLY A 471 -18.88 -27.13 17.41
N SER A 472 -17.90 -28.02 17.27
CA SER A 472 -17.38 -28.87 18.35
C SER A 472 -15.85 -28.90 18.33
N TYR A 473 -15.23 -27.78 17.90
CA TYR A 473 -13.82 -27.48 18.06
C TYR A 473 -13.46 -27.53 19.55
N SER A 474 -12.96 -28.69 19.96
CA SER A 474 -12.46 -28.99 21.30
C SER A 474 -10.98 -28.72 21.43
N GLY A 475 -10.28 -28.47 20.32
CA GLY A 475 -9.01 -27.74 20.29
C GLY A 475 -7.90 -28.38 21.12
N GLY A 476 -7.09 -29.23 20.48
CA GLY A 476 -5.78 -29.61 21.04
C GLY A 476 -4.81 -28.43 21.20
N SER A 477 -5.18 -27.26 20.66
CA SER A 477 -4.56 -25.94 20.86
C SER A 477 -5.50 -25.05 21.67
N THR A 478 -4.96 -24.23 22.58
CA THR A 478 -5.71 -23.27 23.42
C THR A 478 -6.14 -22.01 22.68
N VAL A 479 -5.89 -21.91 21.37
CA VAL A 479 -6.15 -20.71 20.56
C VAL A 479 -7.65 -20.55 20.26
N PRO A 480 -8.26 -19.39 20.60
CA PRO A 480 -9.65 -19.07 20.25
C PRO A 480 -9.87 -18.99 18.74
N PHE A 481 -11.10 -19.19 18.27
CA PHE A 481 -11.47 -19.01 16.86
C PHE A 481 -12.00 -17.60 16.56
N ASP A 482 -11.85 -17.16 15.32
CA ASP A 482 -12.36 -15.87 14.84
C ASP A 482 -13.81 -15.97 14.36
N ALA A 483 -14.17 -17.10 13.76
CA ALA A 483 -15.53 -17.44 13.40
C ALA A 483 -15.77 -18.96 13.54
N SER A 484 -17.03 -19.36 13.72
CA SER A 484 -17.44 -20.77 13.63
C SER A 484 -18.47 -20.94 12.51
N ALA A 485 -18.33 -22.02 11.75
CA ALA A 485 -19.27 -22.43 10.70
C ALA A 485 -20.54 -23.13 11.25
N GLY A 486 -20.68 -23.25 12.57
CA GLY A 486 -21.63 -24.19 13.18
C GLY A 486 -21.07 -25.61 13.18
N THR A 487 -21.90 -26.62 13.49
CA THR A 487 -21.47 -27.97 13.94
C THR A 487 -20.60 -28.80 13.00
N THR A 488 -20.30 -28.34 11.78
CA THR A 488 -19.39 -29.00 10.84
C THR A 488 -18.85 -27.98 9.84
N ILE A 489 -17.53 -27.92 9.63
CA ILE A 489 -16.98 -27.42 8.36
C ILE A 489 -16.96 -28.66 7.47
N PRO A 490 -17.72 -28.78 6.37
CA PRO A 490 -18.13 -30.08 5.83
C PRO A 490 -17.03 -30.89 5.09
N LEU A 491 -15.91 -31.18 5.75
CA LEU A 491 -14.72 -31.82 5.22
C LEU A 491 -14.89 -33.35 5.16
N GLY A 492 -14.58 -33.94 4.01
CA GLY A 492 -14.65 -35.38 3.82
C GLY A 492 -13.45 -36.08 4.42
N ALA A 493 -13.68 -37.03 5.35
CA ALA A 493 -12.62 -37.89 5.90
C ALA A 493 -11.94 -38.79 4.84
N ALA A 494 -12.53 -38.95 3.65
CA ALA A 494 -11.98 -39.70 2.52
C ALA A 494 -11.17 -38.83 1.53
N GLY A 495 -11.03 -37.53 1.79
CA GLY A 495 -10.54 -36.53 0.85
C GLY A 495 -11.63 -35.54 0.43
N GLY A 496 -11.23 -34.48 -0.26
CA GLY A 496 -12.08 -33.40 -0.71
C GLY A 496 -11.28 -32.20 -1.20
N HIS A 497 -11.93 -31.04 -1.36
CA HIS A 497 -11.27 -29.77 -1.68
C HIS A 497 -11.89 -28.66 -0.86
N ILE A 498 -11.04 -27.77 -0.37
CA ILE A 498 -11.40 -26.54 0.31
C ILE A 498 -11.06 -25.39 -0.63
N ARG A 499 -11.97 -24.44 -0.82
CA ARG A 499 -11.75 -23.27 -1.68
C ARG A 499 -12.07 -21.98 -0.94
N LEU A 500 -11.12 -21.05 -0.92
CA LEU A 500 -11.34 -19.66 -0.58
C LEU A 500 -11.77 -18.89 -1.84
N GLY A 501 -12.75 -18.01 -1.71
CA GLY A 501 -13.28 -17.24 -2.83
C GLY A 501 -13.78 -15.86 -2.43
N LYS A 502 -13.60 -14.87 -3.31
CA LYS A 502 -14.07 -13.49 -3.11
C LYS A 502 -15.60 -13.42 -3.08
N ALA A 503 -16.13 -12.30 -2.59
CA ALA A 503 -17.56 -12.03 -2.62
C ALA A 503 -18.14 -12.20 -4.03
N GLY A 504 -19.24 -12.95 -4.13
CA GLY A 504 -19.87 -13.31 -5.41
C GLY A 504 -19.54 -14.72 -5.95
N ILE A 505 -18.52 -15.42 -5.43
CA ILE A 505 -18.12 -16.75 -5.95
C ILE A 505 -19.29 -17.75 -5.99
N THR A 506 -19.37 -18.51 -7.09
CA THR A 506 -20.42 -19.48 -7.41
C THR A 506 -20.09 -20.88 -6.88
N THR A 507 -20.94 -21.86 -7.17
CA THR A 507 -20.68 -23.30 -6.91
C THR A 507 -19.94 -24.00 -8.05
N ALA A 508 -19.58 -23.30 -9.14
CA ALA A 508 -18.89 -23.90 -10.29
C ALA A 508 -17.51 -24.47 -9.88
N LYS A 509 -17.11 -25.60 -10.49
CA LYS A 509 -15.84 -26.29 -10.19
C LYS A 509 -14.61 -25.40 -10.46
N VAL A 510 -14.67 -24.58 -11.49
CA VAL A 510 -13.72 -23.50 -11.79
C VAL A 510 -14.50 -22.18 -11.75
N ASP A 511 -13.94 -21.16 -11.12
CA ASP A 511 -14.56 -19.84 -10.95
C ASP A 511 -13.44 -18.78 -10.85
N ALA A 512 -13.55 -17.66 -11.57
CA ALA A 512 -12.54 -16.60 -11.58
C ALA A 512 -12.49 -15.78 -10.27
N LEU A 513 -13.47 -15.95 -9.38
CA LEU A 513 -13.48 -15.38 -8.03
C LEU A 513 -12.83 -16.30 -6.99
N ALA A 514 -12.30 -17.46 -7.38
CA ALA A 514 -11.42 -18.27 -6.53
C ALA A 514 -10.18 -17.46 -6.08
N VAL A 515 -9.61 -17.85 -4.96
CA VAL A 515 -8.40 -17.22 -4.40
C VAL A 515 -7.33 -18.26 -4.10
N ASP A 516 -7.72 -19.38 -3.48
CA ASP A 516 -6.85 -20.54 -3.17
C ASP A 516 -7.74 -21.80 -3.04
N THR A 517 -7.26 -22.97 -3.49
CA THR A 517 -8.02 -24.23 -3.61
C THR A 517 -7.18 -25.48 -3.25
N VAL A 518 -7.03 -25.79 -1.96
CA VAL A 518 -6.40 -27.04 -1.54
C VAL A 518 -7.29 -28.28 -1.76
N GLY A 519 -6.86 -29.18 -2.64
CA GLY A 519 -7.37 -30.54 -2.77
C GLY A 519 -6.56 -31.54 -1.94
N TYR A 520 -7.22 -32.45 -1.22
CA TYR A 520 -6.58 -33.42 -0.32
C TYR A 520 -7.19 -34.82 -0.42
N GLY A 521 -6.37 -35.84 -0.15
CA GLY A 521 -6.71 -37.25 -0.34
C GLY A 521 -6.48 -37.73 -1.77
N SER A 522 -6.14 -39.01 -1.93
CA SER A 522 -5.67 -39.61 -3.20
C SER A 522 -6.70 -39.75 -4.32
N THR A 523 -7.91 -39.21 -4.14
CA THR A 523 -9.01 -39.25 -5.14
C THR A 523 -9.55 -37.85 -5.47
N ALA A 524 -8.89 -36.78 -5.00
CA ALA A 524 -9.31 -35.40 -5.21
C ALA A 524 -9.04 -34.92 -6.66
N ASP A 525 -10.10 -34.55 -7.38
CA ASP A 525 -10.11 -34.22 -8.81
C ASP A 525 -10.02 -32.70 -9.10
N ALA A 526 -8.97 -32.28 -9.82
CA ALA A 526 -8.59 -30.87 -9.95
C ALA A 526 -8.38 -30.17 -8.59
N ALA A 527 -7.51 -30.78 -7.78
CA ALA A 527 -6.61 -30.04 -6.90
C ALA A 527 -5.68 -29.13 -7.72
N GLU A 528 -5.01 -28.17 -7.09
CA GLU A 528 -4.01 -27.34 -7.79
C GLU A 528 -2.81 -28.19 -8.24
N GLY A 529 -2.29 -27.87 -9.42
CA GLY A 529 -1.32 -28.71 -10.14
C GLY A 529 -1.87 -30.07 -10.56
N ASN A 530 -3.19 -30.29 -10.41
CA ASN A 530 -3.84 -31.60 -10.42
C ASN A 530 -3.15 -32.61 -9.48
N SER A 531 -2.62 -32.14 -8.34
CA SER A 531 -1.73 -32.89 -7.47
C SER A 531 -2.11 -32.69 -5.99
N PRO A 532 -3.12 -33.42 -5.48
CA PRO A 532 -3.66 -33.22 -4.13
C PRO A 532 -2.69 -33.60 -3.02
N VAL A 533 -2.90 -33.06 -1.83
CA VAL A 533 -2.13 -33.45 -0.63
C VAL A 533 -2.46 -34.90 -0.26
N THR A 534 -1.47 -35.79 -0.34
CA THR A 534 -1.64 -37.22 -0.06
C THR A 534 -0.95 -37.67 1.22
N GLY A 535 -1.70 -38.32 2.12
CA GLY A 535 -1.19 -39.00 3.29
C GLY A 535 -2.28 -39.21 4.34
N THR A 536 -1.94 -39.88 5.44
CA THR A 536 -2.88 -40.09 6.55
C THR A 536 -2.54 -39.14 7.69
N VAL A 537 -3.44 -38.19 7.96
CA VAL A 537 -3.34 -37.29 9.12
C VAL A 537 -3.80 -38.05 10.38
N ALA A 538 -3.06 -37.90 11.48
CA ALA A 538 -3.43 -38.47 12.78
C ALA A 538 -4.58 -37.68 13.43
N THR A 539 -5.30 -38.27 14.40
CA THR A 539 -6.42 -37.62 15.11
C THR A 539 -6.06 -36.27 15.76
N ASN A 540 -4.79 -36.07 16.10
CA ASN A 540 -4.28 -34.82 16.70
C ASN A 540 -3.51 -33.93 15.69
N GLY A 541 -3.30 -34.41 14.47
CA GLY A 541 -2.57 -33.71 13.41
C GLY A 541 -3.47 -32.89 12.49
N SER A 542 -2.86 -32.35 11.45
CA SER A 542 -3.45 -31.42 10.47
C SER A 542 -2.65 -31.48 9.15
N TYR A 543 -3.18 -30.85 8.11
CA TYR A 543 -2.40 -30.47 6.92
C TYR A 543 -1.97 -29.01 7.08
N GLU A 544 -0.72 -28.68 6.75
CA GLU A 544 -0.17 -27.33 6.86
C GLU A 544 0.61 -26.95 5.60
N ARG A 545 0.40 -25.74 5.10
CA ARG A 545 1.15 -25.12 4.02
C ARG A 545 2.50 -24.67 4.57
N LYS A 546 3.59 -25.12 3.94
CA LYS A 546 4.95 -24.75 4.30
C LYS A 546 5.13 -23.23 4.37
N ALA A 547 6.05 -22.76 5.23
CA ALA A 547 6.53 -21.38 5.13
C ALA A 547 7.41 -21.17 3.88
N ASN A 548 8.31 -22.11 3.57
CA ASN A 548 9.19 -22.04 2.39
C ASN A 548 9.41 -23.42 1.74
N ALA A 549 10.04 -23.43 0.56
CA ALA A 549 10.26 -24.65 -0.24
C ALA A 549 10.97 -25.79 0.53
N GLY A 550 11.88 -25.45 1.45
CA GLY A 550 12.65 -26.39 2.26
C GLY A 550 11.97 -26.86 3.54
N SER A 551 10.81 -26.28 3.90
CA SER A 551 10.14 -26.57 5.17
C SER A 551 9.61 -28.01 5.25
N SER A 552 9.63 -28.53 6.48
CA SER A 552 9.25 -29.90 6.84
C SER A 552 8.50 -29.90 8.18
N ALA A 553 7.80 -30.98 8.53
CA ALA A 553 7.13 -31.06 9.84
C ALA A 553 8.09 -30.79 11.02
N ALA A 554 9.36 -31.19 10.93
CA ALA A 554 10.36 -30.92 11.96
C ALA A 554 10.88 -29.46 12.00
N THR A 555 10.62 -28.64 10.97
CA THR A 555 10.93 -27.19 10.99
C THR A 555 9.70 -26.32 11.23
N MET A 556 8.48 -26.82 11.00
CA MET A 556 7.22 -26.13 11.25
C MET A 556 6.59 -26.42 12.63
N GLU A 557 6.90 -27.56 13.26
CA GLU A 557 6.35 -27.91 14.59
C GLU A 557 7.19 -27.34 15.75
N GLY A 558 6.50 -26.88 16.80
CA GLY A 558 7.11 -26.48 18.07
C GLY A 558 8.02 -25.25 17.95
N THR A 559 9.28 -25.39 18.34
CA THR A 559 10.32 -24.35 18.19
C THR A 559 11.17 -24.57 16.93
N GLY A 560 10.57 -25.12 15.87
CA GLY A 560 11.23 -25.35 14.59
C GLY A 560 11.62 -24.05 13.89
N ALA A 561 12.68 -24.09 13.08
CA ALA A 561 13.28 -22.89 12.47
C ALA A 561 12.42 -22.20 11.39
N ASP A 562 11.27 -22.75 11.03
CA ASP A 562 10.28 -22.15 10.11
C ASP A 562 8.93 -21.88 10.79
N ALA A 563 8.74 -22.28 12.06
CA ALA A 563 7.46 -22.28 12.79
C ALA A 563 6.91 -20.89 13.14
N THR A 564 7.54 -19.81 12.65
CA THR A 564 7.11 -18.41 12.82
C THR A 564 7.36 -17.56 11.55
N LYS A 565 7.27 -18.18 10.36
CA LYS A 565 7.58 -17.54 9.05
C LYS A 565 6.38 -17.41 8.12
N GLY A 566 5.15 -17.61 8.59
CA GLY A 566 3.95 -17.47 7.77
C GLY A 566 3.77 -18.61 6.77
N ASN A 567 2.75 -19.43 6.99
CA ASN A 567 2.37 -20.60 6.21
C ASN A 567 1.93 -20.25 4.78
N SER A 568 2.89 -19.91 3.91
CA SER A 568 2.67 -19.07 2.71
C SER A 568 3.24 -19.59 1.40
N TYR A 569 3.97 -20.70 1.42
CA TYR A 569 4.58 -21.25 0.21
C TYR A 569 3.50 -21.75 -0.75
N ASP A 570 3.40 -21.09 -1.90
CA ASP A 570 2.53 -21.50 -3.00
C ASP A 570 3.29 -21.62 -4.32
N THR A 571 2.97 -22.68 -5.04
CA THR A 571 3.48 -23.03 -6.38
C THR A 571 2.35 -23.44 -7.33
N ASP A 572 1.10 -23.23 -6.95
CA ASP A 572 -0.10 -23.80 -7.56
C ASP A 572 -0.05 -25.35 -7.63
N VAL A 573 0.59 -26.02 -6.67
CA VAL A 573 0.71 -27.50 -6.60
C VAL A 573 0.56 -27.97 -5.15
N ASN A 574 -0.63 -28.43 -4.75
CA ASN A 574 -0.93 -28.69 -3.33
C ASN A 574 0.02 -29.71 -2.67
N SER A 575 0.41 -30.78 -3.37
CA SER A 575 1.35 -31.79 -2.85
C SER A 575 2.80 -31.30 -2.67
N ALA A 576 3.18 -30.18 -3.29
CA ALA A 576 4.46 -29.51 -3.07
C ALA A 576 4.37 -28.45 -1.95
N ASN A 577 3.23 -27.76 -1.87
CA ASN A 577 2.94 -26.71 -0.91
C ASN A 577 2.76 -27.23 0.54
N PHE A 578 2.08 -28.38 0.72
CA PHE A 578 1.64 -28.86 2.04
C PHE A 578 2.53 -29.97 2.64
N ILE A 579 2.56 -30.01 3.97
CA ILE A 579 3.05 -31.09 4.82
C ILE A 579 1.91 -31.65 5.68
N ILE A 580 2.17 -32.76 6.38
CA ILE A 580 1.28 -33.30 7.42
C ILE A 580 1.95 -33.08 8.77
N ARG A 581 1.27 -32.38 9.67
CA ARG A 581 1.66 -32.23 11.08
C ARG A 581 1.22 -33.45 11.89
N THR A 582 2.04 -33.81 12.87
CA THR A 582 1.68 -34.72 13.97
C THR A 582 0.76 -34.05 14.97
N THR A 583 0.94 -32.73 15.17
CA THR A 583 0.27 -31.92 16.19
C THR A 583 -0.13 -30.55 15.61
N ARG A 584 -1.43 -30.25 15.66
CA ARG A 584 -2.04 -28.96 15.23
C ARG A 584 -1.32 -27.73 15.79
N GLY A 585 -1.26 -26.65 15.00
CA GLY A 585 -0.69 -25.37 15.42
C GLY A 585 -1.57 -24.12 15.27
N PRO A 586 -2.92 -24.17 15.26
CA PRO A 586 -3.74 -23.15 14.63
C PRO A 586 -3.60 -21.77 15.27
N GLN A 587 -3.54 -20.77 14.40
CA GLN A 587 -3.31 -19.35 14.65
C GLN A 587 -4.55 -18.54 14.27
N ASN A 588 -4.76 -17.38 14.91
CA ASN A 588 -5.95 -16.54 14.70
C ASN A 588 -5.55 -15.06 14.52
N LYS A 589 -6.52 -14.15 14.36
CA LYS A 589 -6.23 -12.70 14.17
C LYS A 589 -5.49 -12.02 15.33
N SER A 590 -5.32 -12.71 16.45
CA SER A 590 -4.62 -12.27 17.67
C SER A 590 -3.32 -13.05 17.93
N SER A 591 -2.94 -13.96 17.04
CA SER A 591 -1.56 -14.47 16.95
C SER A 591 -0.58 -13.35 16.57
N ALA A 592 0.71 -13.59 16.78
CA ALA A 592 1.75 -12.73 16.25
C ALA A 592 1.68 -12.65 14.72
N LEU A 593 2.11 -11.52 14.16
CA LEU A 593 2.28 -11.39 12.71
C LEU A 593 3.60 -12.05 12.30
N GLU A 594 3.58 -12.79 11.20
CA GLU A 594 4.73 -13.58 10.73
C GLU A 594 5.13 -13.18 9.31
N VAL A 595 6.35 -12.68 9.13
CA VAL A 595 6.87 -12.26 7.82
C VAL A 595 7.65 -13.42 7.19
N PRO A 596 7.40 -13.79 5.92
CA PRO A 596 8.13 -14.85 5.21
C PRO A 596 9.60 -14.53 4.88
#